data_AF-A0A9W6FVP3-F1
#
_entry.id   AF-A0A9W6FVP3-F1
#
_cell.length_a   1.000
_cell.length_b   1.000
_cell.length_c   1.000
_cell.angle_alpha   90.00
_cell.angle_beta   90.00
_cell.angle_gamma   90.00
#
_symmetry.space_group_name_H-M   'P 1'
#
loop_
_entity.id
_entity.type
_entity.pdbx_description
1 polymer ?
#
loop_
_entity_poly.entity_id
_entity_poly.type
_entity_poly.pdbx_seq_one_letter_code
_entity_poly.pdbx_strand_id
1 'polypeptide(L)'
;MIKWFKRKNKKGKPALESDTGIREDLVQDQEGPTQEEIIPDLTSIPPAESFHAEEMDERIDETEEEPSPPSADESAPGEGTDIPSLEPAVQEMEPEGETEREEKRYFKRLRERLHKTREQFSDRMDRLVLGRKTIDLDLLDELEEVLITSDLGVHTTQLLLQKVTEKIKRKELKDPQKLRDQLREEISGILSRTITPLDFRADHPFVVMVIGVNGVGKTTTIGKLAHQLKEQGLKVMLVAGDTFRAAAVEQLSLWGERAGVPVVKQKSGSDPSAVAFDAMDAAVSRDADVVLMDTAGRMHTKVNLMEELKKVQRTINKKMPAAPHEIFLVLDASTGQNALSQARLFKESIGLTGLILTKLDGTAKGGIVVAICDELQVPVRYIGIGEGMEDLRPFDAEEFARALF
;
A
#
# COMPACT_ATOMS: atom_id res chain seq x y z
N MET A 1 26.18 14.88 10.26
CA MET A 1 25.99 15.38 11.64
C MET A 1 27.12 14.90 12.59
N ILE A 2 28.39 14.88 12.15
CA ILE A 2 29.52 14.27 12.89
C ILE A 2 30.45 15.31 13.54
N LYS A 3 30.22 16.61 13.29
CA LYS A 3 31.00 17.71 13.92
C LYS A 3 30.72 17.87 15.43
N TRP A 4 29.68 17.26 15.99
CA TRP A 4 29.35 17.36 17.42
C TRP A 4 30.26 16.51 18.32
N PHE A 5 30.73 15.35 17.85
CA PHE A 5 31.51 14.42 18.68
C PHE A 5 32.97 14.83 18.93
N LYS A 6 33.50 15.83 18.20
CA LYS A 6 34.87 16.34 18.41
C LYS A 6 35.02 17.31 19.60
N ARG A 7 33.93 17.75 20.24
CA ARG A 7 33.99 18.83 21.25
C ARG A 7 34.03 18.35 22.72
N LYS A 8 33.92 17.04 22.99
CA LYS A 8 33.78 16.52 24.38
C LYS A 8 35.05 15.97 25.05
N ASN A 9 36.22 16.03 24.40
CA ASN A 9 37.46 15.43 24.95
C ASN A 9 38.55 16.45 25.31
N LYS A 10 38.20 17.53 26.01
CA LYS A 10 39.21 18.35 26.69
C LYS A 10 38.63 19.08 27.91
N LYS A 11 39.29 18.88 29.06
CA LYS A 11 39.12 19.52 30.39
C LYS A 11 37.94 18.92 31.17
N GLY A 12 38.07 18.32 32.35
CA GLY A 12 38.97 18.54 33.48
C GLY A 12 38.09 18.90 34.69
N LYS A 13 37.93 17.98 35.66
CA LYS A 13 37.24 18.18 36.96
C LYS A 13 37.91 19.32 37.75
N PRO A 14 37.22 20.07 38.65
CA PRO A 14 36.66 19.60 39.96
C PRO A 14 35.29 20.29 40.27
N ALA A 15 34.68 20.31 41.47
CA ALA A 15 34.32 19.39 42.55
C ALA A 15 33.39 20.21 43.50
N LEU A 16 32.46 19.55 44.22
CA LEU A 16 31.57 20.07 45.30
C LEU A 16 30.63 21.26 44.91
N GLU A 17 29.45 21.51 45.48
CA GLU A 17 28.82 21.19 46.76
C GLU A 17 27.29 21.40 46.64
N SER A 18 26.55 20.85 47.59
CA SER A 18 25.10 20.99 47.81
C SER A 18 24.65 22.42 48.13
N ASP A 19 23.48 22.86 47.66
CA ASP A 19 22.53 23.53 48.57
C ASP A 19 21.08 23.54 48.05
N THR A 20 20.19 23.43 49.02
CA THR A 20 18.74 23.54 49.05
C THR A 20 18.24 24.96 48.75
N GLY A 21 16.97 25.11 48.34
CA GLY A 21 16.34 26.43 48.32
C GLY A 21 15.03 26.52 47.55
N ILE A 22 13.92 26.29 48.23
CA ILE A 22 12.57 26.74 47.87
C ILE A 22 12.54 28.27 47.85
N ARG A 23 11.85 28.88 46.88
CA ARG A 23 11.14 30.17 47.04
C ARG A 23 10.08 30.39 45.97
N GLU A 24 8.84 30.43 46.42
CA GLU A 24 7.73 31.17 45.80
C GLU A 24 8.02 32.68 45.89
N ASP A 25 7.65 33.45 44.85
CA ASP A 25 6.68 34.55 44.99
C ASP A 25 6.55 35.43 43.72
N LEU A 26 5.27 35.63 43.36
CA LEU A 26 4.59 36.88 42.99
C LEU A 26 4.85 37.63 41.65
N VAL A 27 3.78 37.60 40.82
CA VAL A 27 3.00 38.72 40.24
C VAL A 27 3.69 39.70 39.27
N GLN A 28 3.19 39.77 38.03
CA GLN A 28 2.57 40.99 37.49
C GLN A 28 1.81 40.75 36.16
N ASP A 29 0.58 41.28 36.15
CA ASP A 29 -0.34 41.44 35.02
C ASP A 29 0.28 42.20 33.85
N GLN A 30 -0.07 41.83 32.61
CA GLN A 30 -0.35 42.77 31.51
C GLN A 30 -1.38 42.18 30.53
N GLU A 31 -2.53 42.85 30.44
CA GLU A 31 -3.51 42.73 29.36
C GLU A 31 -3.04 43.46 28.09
N GLY A 32 -3.40 42.93 26.92
CA GLY A 32 -3.26 43.56 25.60
C GLY A 32 -3.94 42.70 24.51
N PRO A 33 -4.41 43.29 23.40
CA PRO A 33 -5.84 43.28 23.08
C PRO A 33 -6.30 42.23 22.03
N THR A 34 -7.60 41.93 22.12
CA THR A 34 -8.44 41.24 21.13
C THR A 34 -8.45 41.94 19.77
N GLN A 35 -8.25 41.16 18.69
CA GLN A 35 -8.54 41.56 17.32
C GLN A 35 -9.74 40.77 16.81
N GLU A 36 -10.83 41.49 16.51
CA GLU A 36 -11.95 41.02 15.70
C GLU A 36 -11.48 40.85 14.25
N GLU A 37 -11.59 39.65 13.70
CA GLU A 37 -11.42 39.41 12.26
C GLU A 37 -12.76 39.58 11.53
N ILE A 38 -12.69 40.47 10.55
CA ILE A 38 -13.74 40.91 9.64
C ILE A 38 -14.02 39.79 8.63
N ILE A 39 -15.27 39.34 8.57
CA ILE A 39 -15.78 38.44 7.53
C ILE A 39 -16.14 39.28 6.29
N PRO A 40 -15.57 39.05 5.10
CA PRO A 40 -16.10 39.65 3.88
C PRO A 40 -17.31 38.86 3.37
N ASP A 41 -18.40 39.61 3.20
CA ASP A 41 -19.63 39.24 2.51
C ASP A 41 -19.36 39.00 1.01
N LEU A 42 -19.72 37.82 0.51
CA LEU A 42 -19.58 37.39 -0.89
C LEU A 42 -20.96 37.02 -1.44
N THR A 43 -21.85 38.00 -1.55
CA THR A 43 -23.04 37.91 -2.41
C THR A 43 -22.84 38.74 -3.67
N SER A 44 -22.43 38.10 -4.77
CA SER A 44 -22.79 38.46 -6.16
C SER A 44 -21.97 37.62 -7.15
N ILE A 45 -22.55 36.51 -7.61
CA ILE A 45 -22.07 35.80 -8.80
C ILE A 45 -23.25 35.83 -9.81
N PRO A 46 -23.08 36.39 -11.02
CA PRO A 46 -24.12 36.32 -12.05
C PRO A 46 -24.22 34.89 -12.62
N PRO A 47 -25.40 34.47 -13.11
CA PRO A 47 -25.59 33.11 -13.60
C PRO A 47 -24.83 32.89 -14.92
N ALA A 48 -24.19 31.73 -15.03
CA ALA A 48 -23.51 31.27 -16.23
C ALA A 48 -24.52 30.95 -17.34
N GLU A 49 -24.21 31.44 -18.54
CA GLU A 49 -24.93 31.19 -19.78
C GLU A 49 -24.85 29.72 -20.20
N SER A 50 -25.97 29.23 -20.72
CA SER A 50 -26.18 27.90 -21.28
C SER A 50 -25.34 27.68 -22.53
N PHE A 51 -24.47 26.67 -22.52
CA PHE A 51 -23.90 26.12 -23.75
C PHE A 51 -24.80 25.00 -24.28
N HIS A 52 -25.29 25.24 -25.50
CA HIS A 52 -26.03 24.30 -26.34
C HIS A 52 -25.20 23.04 -26.63
N ALA A 53 -25.86 21.88 -26.51
CA ALA A 53 -25.39 20.64 -27.12
C ALA A 53 -25.76 20.68 -28.61
N GLU A 54 -24.76 20.65 -29.49
CA GLU A 54 -24.96 20.35 -30.91
C GLU A 54 -25.04 18.84 -31.09
N GLU A 55 -26.23 18.38 -31.48
CA GLU A 55 -26.48 17.06 -32.05
C GLU A 55 -25.81 16.99 -33.43
N MET A 56 -24.98 15.96 -33.64
CA MET A 56 -24.57 15.53 -34.98
C MET A 56 -25.51 14.41 -35.43
N ASP A 57 -26.44 14.80 -36.30
CA ASP A 57 -27.22 13.93 -37.16
C ASP A 57 -26.44 13.71 -38.47
N GLU A 58 -26.10 12.45 -38.80
CA GLU A 58 -25.87 12.02 -40.18
C GLU A 58 -26.08 10.50 -40.33
N ARG A 59 -27.20 10.17 -41.00
CA ARG A 59 -27.32 9.37 -42.24
C ARG A 59 -27.94 7.95 -42.22
N ILE A 60 -29.12 7.93 -42.89
CA ILE A 60 -29.56 7.07 -44.02
C ILE A 60 -29.98 5.61 -43.73
N ASP A 61 -31.29 5.46 -43.58
CA ASP A 61 -32.28 4.71 -44.40
C ASP A 61 -31.92 3.38 -45.12
N GLU A 62 -32.73 2.36 -44.79
CA GLU A 62 -33.29 1.21 -45.55
C GLU A 62 -32.44 0.52 -46.65
N THR A 63 -32.26 -0.81 -46.69
CA THR A 63 -33.30 -1.81 -47.08
C THR A 63 -32.80 -3.27 -46.89
N GLU A 64 -33.72 -4.15 -46.49
CA GLU A 64 -33.97 -5.57 -46.90
C GLU A 64 -32.82 -6.58 -47.18
N GLU A 65 -32.79 -7.69 -46.43
CA GLU A 65 -33.24 -9.05 -46.82
C GLU A 65 -32.70 -10.12 -45.83
N GLU A 66 -33.60 -10.83 -45.16
CA GLU A 66 -33.31 -12.13 -44.53
C GLU A 66 -33.32 -13.23 -45.59
N PRO A 67 -32.57 -14.33 -45.36
CA PRO A 67 -33.21 -15.62 -45.56
C PRO A 67 -33.04 -16.58 -44.38
N SER A 68 -34.18 -17.20 -44.08
CA SER A 68 -34.46 -18.36 -43.23
C SER A 68 -33.58 -19.59 -43.47
N PRO A 69 -33.36 -20.46 -42.46
CA PRO A 69 -32.70 -21.75 -42.62
C PRO A 69 -33.71 -22.87 -42.96
N PRO A 70 -33.33 -23.92 -43.71
CA PRO A 70 -34.10 -25.15 -43.75
C PRO A 70 -33.61 -26.15 -42.69
N SER A 71 -34.59 -26.77 -42.03
CA SER A 71 -34.51 -27.89 -41.10
C SER A 71 -34.79 -29.24 -41.79
N ALA A 72 -34.33 -30.32 -41.15
CA ALA A 72 -34.65 -31.75 -41.34
C ALA A 72 -34.03 -32.40 -42.60
N ASP A 73 -33.55 -33.65 -42.61
CA ASP A 73 -34.09 -34.83 -41.92
C ASP A 73 -33.05 -35.97 -41.82
N GLU A 74 -33.33 -36.92 -40.92
CA GLU A 74 -32.59 -38.16 -40.63
C GLU A 74 -32.55 -39.15 -41.81
N SER A 75 -31.47 -39.93 -41.91
CA SER A 75 -31.55 -41.40 -42.12
C SER A 75 -30.17 -42.08 -42.06
N ALA A 76 -30.03 -43.03 -41.13
CA ALA A 76 -29.02 -44.09 -41.12
C ALA A 76 -29.44 -45.22 -42.11
N PRO A 77 -28.73 -46.38 -42.28
CA PRO A 77 -27.51 -46.87 -41.61
C PRO A 77 -26.47 -47.62 -42.51
N GLY A 78 -25.28 -47.89 -41.95
CA GLY A 78 -24.62 -49.21 -42.05
C GLY A 78 -23.32 -49.37 -42.86
N GLU A 79 -22.47 -50.26 -42.34
CA GLU A 79 -21.14 -50.74 -42.82
C GLU A 79 -19.96 -49.80 -42.54
N GLY A 80 -18.90 -50.13 -41.77
CA GLY A 80 -18.42 -51.42 -41.29
C GLY A 80 -16.98 -51.64 -41.78
N THR A 81 -15.97 -51.02 -41.13
CA THR A 81 -14.57 -51.42 -41.28
C THR A 81 -13.75 -51.05 -40.03
N ASP A 82 -13.15 -52.07 -39.44
CA ASP A 82 -12.16 -52.04 -38.36
C ASP A 82 -10.91 -51.21 -38.71
N ILE A 83 -10.50 -50.30 -37.81
CA ILE A 83 -9.13 -49.77 -37.70
C ILE A 83 -8.81 -49.63 -36.20
N PRO A 84 -7.64 -50.14 -35.73
CA PRO A 84 -7.38 -50.40 -34.31
C PRO A 84 -7.25 -49.14 -33.45
N SER A 85 -7.76 -49.27 -32.22
CA SER A 85 -7.67 -48.32 -31.12
C SER A 85 -6.23 -47.98 -30.75
N LEU A 86 -5.80 -46.78 -31.13
CA LEU A 86 -4.70 -46.06 -30.49
C LEU A 86 -5.32 -45.14 -29.45
N GLU A 87 -5.22 -45.54 -28.18
CA GLU A 87 -5.44 -44.65 -27.05
C GLU A 87 -4.50 -43.45 -27.19
N PRO A 88 -4.99 -42.19 -27.21
CA PRO A 88 -4.11 -41.08 -26.92
C PRO A 88 -3.75 -41.18 -25.45
N ALA A 89 -2.50 -41.52 -25.18
CA ALA A 89 -1.87 -41.28 -23.89
C ALA A 89 -2.03 -39.79 -23.57
N VAL A 90 -3.04 -39.47 -22.77
CA VAL A 90 -3.15 -38.18 -22.09
C VAL A 90 -2.00 -38.20 -21.09
N GLN A 91 -0.85 -37.65 -21.48
CA GLN A 91 0.15 -37.26 -20.51
C GLN A 91 -0.49 -36.20 -19.64
N GLU A 92 -0.92 -36.60 -18.45
CA GLU A 92 -1.15 -35.70 -17.33
C GLU A 92 0.16 -34.91 -17.14
N MET A 93 0.19 -33.68 -17.67
CA MET A 93 1.22 -32.71 -17.30
C MET A 93 0.96 -32.35 -15.85
N GLU A 94 1.89 -32.72 -14.99
CA GLU A 94 1.92 -32.35 -13.57
C GLU A 94 1.81 -30.82 -13.39
N PRO A 95 1.09 -30.34 -12.35
CA PRO A 95 0.85 -28.90 -12.11
C PRO A 95 2.11 -28.13 -11.68
N GLU A 96 3.23 -28.81 -11.40
CA GLU A 96 4.47 -28.20 -10.89
C GLU A 96 5.11 -27.22 -11.90
N GLY A 97 4.85 -27.39 -13.20
CA GLY A 97 5.40 -26.52 -14.24
C GLY A 97 4.72 -25.16 -14.38
N GLU A 98 3.47 -25.00 -13.94
CA GLU A 98 2.72 -23.76 -14.12
C GLU A 98 3.03 -22.74 -13.03
N THR A 99 3.05 -23.15 -11.76
CA THR A 99 3.33 -22.26 -10.62
C THR A 99 4.73 -21.65 -10.70
N GLU A 100 5.76 -22.43 -11.04
CA GLU A 100 7.11 -21.90 -11.24
C GLU A 100 7.19 -20.87 -12.39
N ARG A 101 6.41 -21.08 -13.46
CA ARG A 101 6.35 -20.13 -14.59
C ARG A 101 5.66 -18.85 -14.17
N GLU A 102 4.63 -18.94 -13.33
CA GLU A 102 3.94 -17.77 -12.78
C GLU A 102 4.86 -16.94 -11.88
N GLU A 103 5.58 -17.57 -10.96
CA GLU A 103 6.54 -16.91 -10.07
C GLU A 103 7.65 -16.22 -10.87
N LYS A 104 8.25 -16.91 -11.85
CA LYS A 104 9.27 -16.32 -12.73
C LYS A 104 8.73 -15.10 -13.50
N ARG A 105 7.48 -15.18 -13.99
CA ARG A 105 6.80 -14.08 -14.68
C ARG A 105 6.49 -12.92 -13.73
N TYR A 106 6.06 -13.20 -12.50
CA TYR A 106 5.83 -12.19 -11.47
C TYR A 106 7.13 -11.49 -11.10
N PHE A 107 8.19 -12.23 -10.77
CA PHE A 107 9.48 -11.65 -10.42
C PHE A 107 10.02 -10.76 -11.53
N LYS A 108 9.88 -11.19 -12.80
CA LYS A 108 10.22 -10.37 -13.96
C LYS A 108 9.43 -9.06 -13.99
N ARG A 109 8.11 -9.10 -13.79
CA ARG A 109 7.25 -7.90 -13.75
C ARG A 109 7.58 -6.99 -12.57
N LEU A 110 7.81 -7.53 -11.38
CA LEU A 110 8.22 -6.77 -10.21
C LEU A 110 9.56 -6.06 -10.47
N ARG A 111 10.52 -6.79 -11.02
CA ARG A 111 11.84 -6.28 -11.42
C ARG A 111 11.76 -5.21 -12.51
N GLU A 112 10.80 -5.31 -13.43
CA GLU A 112 10.49 -4.28 -14.44
C GLU A 112 9.86 -3.04 -13.79
N ARG A 113 8.91 -3.20 -12.86
CA ARG A 113 8.30 -2.06 -12.16
C ARG A 113 9.33 -1.31 -11.30
N LEU A 114 10.21 -2.03 -10.63
CA LEU A 114 11.29 -1.44 -9.80
C LEU A 114 12.48 -0.92 -10.62
N HIS A 115 12.45 -0.99 -11.96
CA HIS A 115 13.60 -0.68 -12.82
C HIS A 115 14.25 0.67 -12.50
N LYS A 116 13.45 1.74 -12.39
CA LYS A 116 13.98 3.09 -12.11
C LYS A 116 14.63 3.19 -10.74
N THR A 117 14.06 2.52 -9.72
CA THR A 117 14.68 2.47 -8.39
C THR A 117 15.97 1.65 -8.43
N ARG A 118 15.98 0.52 -9.15
CA ARG A 118 17.16 -0.32 -9.31
C ARG A 118 18.29 0.41 -10.04
N GLU A 119 18.01 1.12 -11.13
CA GLU A 119 19.04 1.92 -11.84
C GLU A 119 19.65 2.99 -10.92
N GLN A 120 18.83 3.68 -10.13
CA GLN A 120 19.36 4.70 -9.22
C GLN A 120 20.15 4.10 -8.06
N PHE A 121 19.70 2.98 -7.52
CA PHE A 121 20.30 2.38 -6.33
C PHE A 121 21.40 1.37 -6.68
N SER A 122 21.08 0.32 -7.44
CA SER A 122 22.03 -0.74 -7.80
C SER A 122 23.18 -0.23 -8.66
N ASP A 123 22.95 0.62 -9.68
CA ASP A 123 24.06 1.05 -10.53
C ASP A 123 25.03 1.96 -9.76
N ARG A 124 24.51 2.76 -8.82
CA ARG A 124 25.37 3.56 -7.92
C ARG A 124 26.15 2.67 -6.96
N MET A 125 25.52 1.63 -6.42
CA MET A 125 26.18 0.62 -5.59
C MET A 125 27.29 -0.12 -6.35
N ASP A 126 27.04 -0.53 -7.58
CA ASP A 126 28.03 -1.24 -8.40
C ASP A 126 29.22 -0.34 -8.73
N ARG A 127 28.99 0.95 -9.03
CA ARG A 127 30.05 1.94 -9.23
C ARG A 127 30.85 2.23 -7.96
N LEU A 128 30.17 2.26 -6.82
CA LEU A 128 30.76 2.53 -5.52
C LEU A 128 31.83 1.49 -5.14
N VAL A 129 31.55 0.21 -5.42
CA VAL A 129 32.46 -0.90 -5.08
C VAL A 129 33.50 -1.18 -6.17
N LEU A 130 33.34 -0.62 -7.37
CA LEU A 130 34.21 -0.90 -8.51
C LEU A 130 35.64 -0.41 -8.25
N GLY A 131 36.61 -1.33 -8.35
CA GLY A 131 38.04 -1.01 -8.16
C GLY A 131 38.47 -0.79 -6.71
N ARG A 132 37.56 -0.87 -5.74
CA ARG A 132 37.88 -0.80 -4.31
C ARG A 132 38.43 -2.15 -3.83
N LYS A 133 39.52 -2.12 -3.05
CA LYS A 133 40.16 -3.32 -2.48
C LYS A 133 39.78 -3.59 -1.03
N THR A 134 39.30 -2.57 -0.33
CA THR A 134 38.98 -2.59 1.10
C THR A 134 37.75 -1.74 1.36
N ILE A 135 37.03 -2.02 2.44
CA ILE A 135 35.94 -1.17 2.93
C ILE A 135 36.55 -0.19 3.93
N ASP A 136 36.84 1.03 3.46
CA ASP A 136 37.38 2.13 4.26
C ASP A 136 36.28 3.14 4.65
N LEU A 137 36.65 4.18 5.39
CA LEU A 137 35.71 5.20 5.84
C LEU A 137 35.13 6.00 4.68
N ASP A 138 35.94 6.29 3.66
CA ASP A 138 35.50 7.03 2.48
C ASP A 138 34.41 6.25 1.72
N LEU A 139 34.56 4.92 1.60
CA LEU A 139 33.53 4.06 1.00
C LEU A 139 32.22 4.07 1.80
N LEU A 140 32.29 4.10 3.13
CA LEU A 140 31.10 4.14 3.99
C LEU A 140 30.39 5.50 3.94
N ASP A 141 31.13 6.60 3.81
CA ASP A 141 30.56 7.94 3.63
C ASP A 141 29.87 8.06 2.26
N GLU A 142 30.49 7.56 1.18
CA GLU A 142 29.88 7.50 -0.15
C GLU A 142 28.64 6.57 -0.15
N LEU A 143 28.68 5.45 0.59
CA LEU A 143 27.52 4.58 0.79
C LEU A 143 26.36 5.29 1.50
N GLU A 144 26.65 6.09 2.54
CA GLU A 144 25.66 6.90 3.25
C GLU A 144 24.91 7.81 2.27
N GLU A 145 25.64 8.49 1.39
CA GLU A 145 25.06 9.37 0.37
C GLU A 145 24.13 8.60 -0.58
N VAL A 146 24.56 7.43 -1.07
CA VAL A 146 23.73 6.59 -1.96
C VAL A 146 22.45 6.15 -1.27
N LEU A 147 22.51 5.69 -0.02
CA LEU A 147 21.34 5.23 0.73
C LEU A 147 20.36 6.38 1.01
N ILE A 148 20.84 7.56 1.42
CA ILE A 148 19.99 8.72 1.66
C ILE A 148 19.32 9.20 0.37
N THR A 149 20.08 9.31 -0.72
CA THR A 149 19.56 9.79 -2.01
C THR A 149 18.60 8.80 -2.68
N SER A 150 18.57 7.55 -2.22
CA SER A 150 17.62 6.50 -2.64
C SER A 150 16.33 6.47 -1.80
N ASP A 151 16.05 7.52 -1.03
CA ASP A 151 14.85 7.68 -0.20
C ASP A 151 14.72 6.70 0.99
N LEU A 152 15.81 6.06 1.44
CA LEU A 152 15.78 5.24 2.68
C LEU A 152 15.68 6.10 3.96
N GLY A 153 15.94 7.41 3.84
CA GLY A 153 15.93 8.32 4.98
C GLY A 153 17.14 8.17 5.88
N VAL A 154 17.37 9.18 6.73
CA VAL A 154 18.57 9.29 7.57
C VAL A 154 18.64 8.17 8.62
N HIS A 155 17.52 7.90 9.31
CA HIS A 155 17.46 6.91 10.38
C HIS A 155 17.83 5.51 9.89
N THR A 156 17.11 5.03 8.87
CA THR A 156 17.32 3.70 8.26
C THR A 156 18.72 3.56 7.69
N THR A 157 19.23 4.62 7.05
CA THR A 157 20.60 4.62 6.52
C THR A 157 21.62 4.43 7.63
N GLN A 158 21.49 5.18 8.74
CA GLN A 158 22.38 5.03 9.90
C GLN A 158 22.32 3.62 10.50
N LEU A 159 21.12 3.05 10.60
CA LEU A 159 20.95 1.67 11.05
C LEU A 159 21.68 0.68 10.13
N LEU A 160 21.50 0.80 8.82
CA LEU A 160 22.16 -0.08 7.84
C LEU A 160 23.69 0.05 7.92
N LEU A 161 24.22 1.28 7.96
CA LEU A 161 25.65 1.53 8.08
C LEU A 161 26.23 0.99 9.40
N GLN A 162 25.47 1.11 10.50
CA GLN A 162 25.87 0.54 11.77
C GLN A 162 26.04 -0.97 11.66
N LYS A 163 25.05 -1.68 11.10
CA LYS A 163 25.12 -3.14 10.93
C LYS A 163 26.26 -3.58 10.02
N VAL A 164 26.46 -2.89 8.89
CA VAL A 164 27.60 -3.13 7.99
C VAL A 164 28.92 -2.94 8.74
N THR A 165 29.06 -1.84 9.49
CA THR A 165 30.27 -1.54 10.27
C THR A 165 30.54 -2.61 11.34
N GLU A 166 29.50 -3.12 11.99
CA GLU A 166 29.62 -4.20 12.97
C GLU A 166 30.15 -5.49 12.33
N LYS A 167 29.66 -5.88 11.15
CA LYS A 167 30.15 -7.05 10.41
C LYS A 167 31.59 -6.90 9.93
N ILE A 168 32.00 -5.69 9.53
CA ILE A 168 33.40 -5.38 9.19
C ILE A 168 34.30 -5.56 10.42
N LYS A 169 33.89 -5.03 11.59
CA LYS A 169 34.62 -5.19 12.85
C LYS A 169 34.76 -6.66 13.27
N ARG A 170 33.74 -7.47 13.02
CA ARG A 170 33.75 -8.93 13.27
C ARG A 170 34.56 -9.72 12.23
N LYS A 171 35.12 -9.06 11.21
CA LYS A 171 35.84 -9.68 10.08
C LYS A 171 34.97 -10.60 9.21
N GLU A 172 33.65 -10.44 9.29
CA GLU A 172 32.66 -11.19 8.50
C GLU A 172 32.47 -10.57 7.12
N LEU A 173 32.71 -9.26 6.99
CA LEU A 173 32.68 -8.53 5.72
C LEU A 173 34.03 -7.86 5.45
N LYS A 174 34.76 -8.34 4.44
CA LYS A 174 36.08 -7.82 4.02
C LYS A 174 36.13 -7.37 2.57
N ASP A 175 35.33 -8.03 1.73
CA ASP A 175 35.29 -7.82 0.29
C ASP A 175 34.25 -6.74 -0.04
N PRO A 176 34.65 -5.61 -0.65
CA PRO A 176 33.72 -4.59 -1.13
C PRO A 176 32.64 -5.15 -2.05
N GLN A 177 32.90 -6.20 -2.83
CA GLN A 177 31.88 -6.78 -3.71
C GLN A 177 30.75 -7.47 -2.93
N LYS A 178 31.02 -7.96 -1.72
CA LYS A 178 30.00 -8.55 -0.84
C LYS A 178 29.16 -7.53 -0.09
N LEU A 179 29.52 -6.24 -0.14
CA LEU A 179 28.77 -5.17 0.52
C LEU A 179 27.33 -5.08 -0.01
N ARG A 180 27.16 -5.31 -1.31
CA ARG A 180 25.86 -5.33 -1.97
C ARG A 180 24.96 -6.44 -1.42
N ASP A 181 25.45 -7.67 -1.42
CA ASP A 181 24.71 -8.82 -0.86
C ASP A 181 24.39 -8.59 0.61
N GLN A 182 25.34 -8.01 1.35
CA GLN A 182 25.13 -7.71 2.75
C GLN A 182 24.00 -6.71 2.98
N LEU A 183 23.93 -5.63 2.20
CA LEU A 183 22.85 -4.65 2.31
C LEU A 183 21.50 -5.26 1.90
N ARG A 184 21.47 -6.12 0.89
CA ARG A 184 20.26 -6.84 0.49
C ARG A 184 19.71 -7.68 1.65
N GLU A 185 20.57 -8.44 2.32
CA GLU A 185 20.20 -9.22 3.50
C GLU A 185 19.67 -8.32 4.63
N GLU A 186 20.33 -7.20 4.91
CA GLU A 186 19.91 -6.30 5.98
C GLU A 186 18.58 -5.60 5.68
N ILE A 187 18.33 -5.24 4.42
CA ILE A 187 17.06 -4.67 3.97
C ILE A 187 15.94 -5.72 4.04
N SER A 188 16.18 -6.94 3.54
CA SER A 188 15.24 -8.07 3.70
C SER A 188 14.92 -8.32 5.17
N GLY A 189 15.93 -8.29 6.03
CA GLY A 189 15.79 -8.42 7.47
C GLY A 189 14.96 -7.31 8.10
N ILE A 190 15.09 -6.05 7.65
CA ILE A 190 14.23 -4.95 8.10
C ILE A 190 12.77 -5.19 7.70
N LEU A 191 12.54 -5.56 6.44
CA LEU A 191 11.22 -5.75 5.85
C LEU A 191 10.46 -6.94 6.44
N SER A 192 11.16 -7.95 6.98
CA SER A 192 10.57 -9.18 7.52
C SER A 192 10.28 -9.15 9.03
N ARG A 193 10.82 -8.19 9.79
CA ARG A 193 10.77 -8.15 11.27
C ARG A 193 9.37 -8.25 11.89
N THR A 194 8.34 -7.78 11.20
CA THR A 194 6.98 -7.63 11.74
C THR A 194 5.94 -8.41 10.94
N ILE A 195 6.38 -9.24 9.98
CA ILE A 195 5.47 -10.04 9.17
C ILE A 195 4.97 -11.21 10.02
N THR A 196 3.72 -11.11 10.46
CA THR A 196 2.96 -12.25 11.01
C THR A 196 2.03 -12.78 9.93
N PRO A 197 1.83 -14.10 9.77
CA PRO A 197 0.86 -14.62 8.80
C PRO A 197 -0.51 -13.95 8.96
N LEU A 198 -1.06 -13.45 7.86
CA LEU A 198 -2.39 -12.86 7.82
C LEU A 198 -3.41 -13.97 7.51
N ASP A 199 -4.29 -14.25 8.46
CA ASP A 199 -5.36 -15.24 8.29
C ASP A 199 -6.73 -14.56 8.34
N PHE A 200 -7.34 -14.41 7.17
CA PHE A 200 -8.69 -13.86 7.03
C PHE A 200 -9.79 -14.77 7.58
N ARG A 201 -9.46 -16.01 8.00
CA ARG A 201 -10.41 -16.95 8.62
C ARG A 201 -10.31 -16.97 10.16
N ALA A 202 -9.39 -16.20 10.74
CA ALA A 202 -9.18 -16.17 12.19
C ALA A 202 -10.40 -15.64 12.95
N ASP A 203 -11.21 -14.80 12.29
CA ASP A 203 -12.44 -14.21 12.82
C ASP A 203 -13.54 -14.25 11.75
N HIS A 204 -14.81 -14.13 12.17
CA HIS A 204 -15.94 -14.27 11.26
C HIS A 204 -17.10 -13.30 11.60
N PRO A 205 -17.31 -12.22 10.82
CA PRO A 205 -16.47 -11.75 9.72
C PRO A 205 -15.12 -11.16 10.17
N PHE A 206 -14.07 -11.41 9.40
CA PHE A 206 -12.81 -10.68 9.48
C PHE A 206 -12.95 -9.30 8.81
N VAL A 207 -13.04 -8.25 9.63
CA VAL A 207 -13.17 -6.85 9.20
C VAL A 207 -11.82 -6.17 8.93
N VAL A 208 -11.66 -5.61 7.73
CA VAL A 208 -10.51 -4.81 7.28
C VAL A 208 -10.97 -3.40 6.94
N MET A 209 -10.31 -2.39 7.51
CA MET A 209 -10.51 -1.00 7.14
C MET A 209 -9.33 -0.53 6.28
N VAL A 210 -9.61 -0.06 5.06
CA VAL A 210 -8.59 0.38 4.11
C VAL A 210 -8.57 1.90 4.03
N ILE A 211 -7.45 2.49 4.47
CA ILE A 211 -7.28 3.93 4.60
C ILE A 211 -6.10 4.44 3.76
N GLY A 212 -5.97 5.76 3.68
CA GLY A 212 -4.91 6.41 2.90
C GLY A 212 -5.42 7.60 2.10
N VAL A 213 -4.50 8.31 1.47
CA VAL A 213 -4.82 9.60 0.85
C VAL A 213 -5.54 9.43 -0.49
N ASN A 214 -6.10 10.49 -1.06
CA ASN A 214 -6.75 10.40 -2.37
C ASN A 214 -5.73 10.05 -3.47
N GLY A 215 -6.14 9.23 -4.42
CA GLY A 215 -5.33 8.88 -5.58
C GLY A 215 -4.27 7.80 -5.35
N VAL A 216 -4.06 7.30 -4.14
CA VAL A 216 -3.10 6.20 -3.85
C VAL A 216 -3.60 4.81 -4.25
N GLY A 217 -4.83 4.70 -4.77
CA GLY A 217 -5.37 3.41 -5.24
C GLY A 217 -6.11 2.57 -4.18
N LYS A 218 -6.69 3.17 -3.14
CA LYS A 218 -7.50 2.47 -2.11
C LYS A 218 -8.62 1.60 -2.70
N THR A 219 -9.57 2.23 -3.39
CA THR A 219 -10.74 1.54 -3.99
C THR A 219 -10.32 0.44 -4.97
N THR A 220 -9.28 0.71 -5.77
CA THR A 220 -8.69 -0.30 -6.67
C THR A 220 -8.08 -1.46 -5.90
N THR A 221 -7.34 -1.20 -4.82
CA THR A 221 -6.75 -2.23 -3.95
C THR A 221 -7.83 -3.09 -3.30
N ILE A 222 -8.90 -2.47 -2.81
CA ILE A 222 -10.05 -3.18 -2.24
C ILE A 222 -10.68 -4.11 -3.26
N GLY A 223 -10.92 -3.65 -4.49
CA GLY A 223 -11.49 -4.48 -5.55
C GLY A 223 -10.63 -5.70 -5.88
N LYS A 224 -9.30 -5.51 -6.00
CA LYS A 224 -8.36 -6.61 -6.26
C LYS A 224 -8.28 -7.60 -5.10
N LEU A 225 -8.21 -7.10 -3.87
CA LEU A 225 -8.20 -7.95 -2.68
C LEU A 225 -9.50 -8.75 -2.56
N ALA A 226 -10.64 -8.12 -2.86
CA ALA A 226 -11.93 -8.80 -2.84
C ALA A 226 -12.02 -9.94 -3.84
N HIS A 227 -11.53 -9.72 -5.05
CA HIS A 227 -11.43 -10.75 -6.07
C HIS A 227 -10.53 -11.90 -5.61
N GLN A 228 -9.31 -11.59 -5.15
CA GLN A 228 -8.36 -12.60 -4.67
C GLN A 228 -8.93 -13.45 -3.52
N LEU A 229 -9.60 -12.82 -2.54
CA LEU A 229 -10.20 -13.54 -1.41
C LEU A 229 -11.40 -14.40 -1.84
N LYS A 230 -12.19 -13.92 -2.81
CA LYS A 230 -13.28 -14.71 -3.38
C LYS A 230 -12.76 -15.92 -4.15
N GLU A 231 -11.67 -15.79 -4.90
CA GLU A 231 -11.02 -16.92 -5.58
C GLU A 231 -10.50 -17.96 -4.58
N GLN A 232 -10.14 -17.54 -3.37
CA GLN A 232 -9.82 -18.43 -2.24
C GLN A 232 -11.06 -19.05 -1.56
N GLY A 233 -12.25 -18.84 -2.11
CA GLY A 233 -13.51 -19.39 -1.63
C GLY A 233 -14.16 -18.62 -0.48
N LEU A 234 -13.69 -17.42 -0.14
CA LEU A 234 -14.26 -16.61 0.94
C LEU A 234 -15.46 -15.79 0.46
N LYS A 235 -16.49 -15.69 1.30
CA LYS A 235 -17.65 -14.80 1.13
C LYS A 235 -17.25 -13.38 1.53
N VAL A 236 -16.81 -12.60 0.55
CA VAL A 236 -16.39 -11.21 0.77
C VAL A 236 -17.57 -10.24 0.64
N MET A 237 -17.60 -9.20 1.48
CA MET A 237 -18.50 -8.06 1.35
C MET A 237 -17.72 -6.74 1.34
N LEU A 238 -18.11 -5.81 0.47
CA LEU A 238 -17.51 -4.47 0.40
C LEU A 238 -18.38 -3.44 1.09
N VAL A 239 -17.75 -2.40 1.65
CA VAL A 239 -18.43 -1.28 2.31
C VAL A 239 -17.96 0.04 1.71
N ALA A 240 -18.90 0.80 1.15
CA ALA A 240 -18.64 2.09 0.53
C ALA A 240 -18.59 3.22 1.58
N GLY A 241 -17.49 3.30 2.34
CA GLY A 241 -17.29 4.33 3.37
C GLY A 241 -16.70 5.67 2.89
N ASP A 242 -16.21 5.79 1.64
CA ASP A 242 -15.94 7.11 1.02
C ASP A 242 -17.26 7.73 0.53
N THR A 243 -18.12 8.11 1.48
CA THR A 243 -19.48 8.58 1.21
C THR A 243 -19.51 10.00 0.63
N PHE A 244 -18.45 10.79 0.81
CA PHE A 244 -18.40 12.17 0.33
C PHE A 244 -18.30 12.23 -1.19
N ARG A 245 -17.66 11.23 -1.81
CA ARG A 245 -17.45 11.19 -3.26
C ARG A 245 -18.42 10.20 -3.89
N ALA A 246 -19.49 10.70 -4.51
CA ALA A 246 -20.44 9.88 -5.26
C ALA A 246 -19.73 8.91 -6.23
N ALA A 247 -18.75 9.43 -6.99
CA ALA A 247 -17.94 8.62 -7.90
C ALA A 247 -17.13 7.51 -7.22
N ALA A 248 -16.74 7.67 -5.94
CA ALA A 248 -16.04 6.61 -5.19
C ALA A 248 -16.99 5.45 -4.84
N VAL A 249 -18.22 5.77 -4.43
CA VAL A 249 -19.27 4.77 -4.18
C VAL A 249 -19.61 3.99 -5.45
N GLU A 250 -19.74 4.68 -6.58
CA GLU A 250 -19.96 4.06 -7.89
C GLU A 250 -18.76 3.22 -8.32
N GLN A 251 -17.54 3.74 -8.19
CA GLN A 251 -16.32 3.01 -8.51
C GLN A 251 -16.19 1.72 -7.69
N LEU A 252 -16.45 1.76 -6.37
CA LEU A 252 -16.43 0.56 -5.53
C LEU A 252 -17.55 -0.41 -5.92
N SER A 253 -18.72 0.10 -6.32
CA SER A 253 -19.82 -0.75 -6.81
C SER A 253 -19.43 -1.52 -8.07
N LEU A 254 -18.76 -0.86 -9.02
CA LEU A 254 -18.25 -1.51 -10.23
C LEU A 254 -17.17 -2.55 -9.92
N TRP A 255 -16.30 -2.28 -8.94
CA TRP A 255 -15.34 -3.30 -8.47
C TRP A 255 -16.05 -4.49 -7.82
N GLY A 256 -17.09 -4.24 -7.03
CA GLY A 256 -17.93 -5.28 -6.45
C GLY A 256 -18.60 -6.15 -7.51
N GLU A 257 -19.16 -5.53 -8.55
CA GLU A 257 -19.74 -6.25 -9.69
C GLU A 257 -18.70 -7.09 -10.43
N ARG A 258 -17.53 -6.50 -10.76
CA ARG A 258 -16.43 -7.22 -11.42
C ARG A 258 -15.88 -8.39 -10.61
N ALA A 259 -15.76 -8.23 -9.30
CA ALA A 259 -15.37 -9.31 -8.41
C ALA A 259 -16.55 -10.26 -8.10
N GLY A 260 -17.79 -9.88 -8.42
CA GLY A 260 -19.01 -10.59 -8.07
C GLY A 260 -19.21 -10.73 -6.55
N VAL A 261 -19.01 -9.63 -5.82
CA VAL A 261 -19.17 -9.53 -4.35
C VAL A 261 -20.19 -8.43 -4.01
N PRO A 262 -21.02 -8.60 -2.98
CA PRO A 262 -21.99 -7.58 -2.56
C PRO A 262 -21.30 -6.32 -2.03
N VAL A 263 -21.91 -5.16 -2.31
CA VAL A 263 -21.47 -3.85 -1.81
C VAL A 263 -22.57 -3.21 -0.96
N VAL A 264 -22.25 -2.88 0.29
CA VAL A 264 -23.10 -2.07 1.17
C VAL A 264 -22.78 -0.60 0.95
N LYS A 265 -23.81 0.18 0.65
CA LYS A 265 -23.71 1.62 0.38
C LYS A 265 -24.97 2.35 0.83
N GLN A 266 -24.82 3.63 1.18
CA GLN A 266 -25.92 4.56 1.39
C GLN A 266 -25.85 5.68 0.35
N LYS A 267 -26.70 6.71 0.49
CA LYS A 267 -26.69 7.88 -0.40
C LYS A 267 -25.38 8.66 -0.26
N SER A 268 -24.94 9.32 -1.33
CA SER A 268 -23.78 10.22 -1.27
C SER A 268 -24.00 11.30 -0.18
N GLY A 269 -22.95 11.61 0.58
CA GLY A 269 -23.00 12.53 1.71
C GLY A 269 -23.50 11.93 3.03
N SER A 270 -23.81 10.64 3.08
CA SER A 270 -24.18 9.96 4.33
C SER A 270 -23.00 9.87 5.30
N ASP A 271 -23.27 9.72 6.59
CA ASP A 271 -22.24 9.51 7.62
C ASP A 271 -21.52 8.16 7.40
N PRO A 272 -20.20 8.11 7.15
CA PRO A 272 -19.46 6.85 6.99
C PRO A 272 -19.64 5.89 8.15
N SER A 273 -19.84 6.40 9.36
CA SER A 273 -20.08 5.56 10.55
C SER A 273 -21.43 4.86 10.50
N ALA A 274 -22.45 5.49 9.92
CA ALA A 274 -23.76 4.86 9.71
C ALA A 274 -23.66 3.75 8.67
N VAL A 275 -22.92 3.98 7.57
CA VAL A 275 -22.67 2.94 6.56
C VAL A 275 -21.94 1.74 7.17
N ALA A 276 -20.93 1.98 8.01
CA ALA A 276 -20.21 0.93 8.72
C ALA A 276 -21.13 0.13 9.67
N PHE A 277 -22.00 0.82 10.41
CA PHE A 277 -22.96 0.18 11.32
C PHE A 277 -23.88 -0.80 10.58
N ASP A 278 -24.49 -0.35 9.49
CA ASP A 278 -25.40 -1.17 8.68
C ASP A 278 -24.65 -2.33 8.00
N ALA A 279 -23.41 -2.08 7.55
CA ALA A 279 -22.59 -3.09 6.93
C ALA A 279 -22.22 -4.23 7.89
N MET A 280 -21.96 -3.93 9.16
CA MET A 280 -21.70 -4.97 10.16
C MET A 280 -22.92 -5.85 10.40
N ASP A 281 -24.13 -5.28 10.48
CA ASP A 281 -25.37 -6.06 10.60
C ASP A 281 -25.61 -6.93 9.36
N ALA A 282 -25.38 -6.36 8.16
CA ALA A 282 -25.49 -7.09 6.91
C ALA A 282 -24.46 -8.22 6.80
N ALA A 283 -23.22 -8.00 7.23
CA ALA A 283 -22.16 -9.01 7.19
C ALA A 283 -22.48 -10.22 8.07
N VAL A 284 -22.96 -9.98 9.30
CA VAL A 284 -23.40 -11.05 10.20
C VAL A 284 -24.62 -11.77 9.64
N SER A 285 -25.64 -11.03 9.17
CA SER A 285 -26.86 -11.64 8.63
C SER A 285 -26.63 -12.45 7.34
N ARG A 286 -25.60 -12.11 6.56
CA ARG A 286 -25.26 -12.79 5.30
C ARG A 286 -24.16 -13.82 5.45
N ASP A 287 -23.70 -14.07 6.69
CA ASP A 287 -22.66 -15.03 6.98
C ASP A 287 -21.40 -14.78 6.12
N ALA A 288 -20.96 -13.52 6.09
CA ALA A 288 -19.78 -13.11 5.34
C ALA A 288 -18.50 -13.50 6.10
N ASP A 289 -17.52 -14.03 5.39
CA ASP A 289 -16.21 -14.36 5.95
C ASP A 289 -15.35 -13.09 6.14
N VAL A 290 -15.39 -12.16 5.18
CA VAL A 290 -14.53 -10.97 5.17
C VAL A 290 -15.32 -9.72 4.81
N VAL A 291 -15.07 -8.63 5.54
CA VAL A 291 -15.59 -7.29 5.24
C VAL A 291 -14.45 -6.36 4.88
N LEU A 292 -14.46 -5.80 3.68
CA LEU A 292 -13.49 -4.80 3.22
C LEU A 292 -14.15 -3.42 3.12
N MET A 293 -13.72 -2.49 3.97
CA MET A 293 -14.28 -1.14 4.03
C MET A 293 -13.37 -0.12 3.35
N ASP A 294 -13.91 0.57 2.34
CA ASP A 294 -13.29 1.79 1.77
C ASP A 294 -13.55 2.98 2.68
N THR A 295 -12.65 3.96 2.67
CA THR A 295 -12.77 5.17 3.48
C THR A 295 -12.40 6.43 2.70
N ALA A 296 -12.82 7.59 3.21
CA ALA A 296 -12.36 8.87 2.69
C ALA A 296 -10.82 9.00 2.77
N GLY A 297 -10.24 9.80 1.86
CA GLY A 297 -8.79 10.07 1.80
C GLY A 297 -8.38 11.53 1.74
N ARG A 298 -9.25 12.45 2.17
CA ARG A 298 -9.06 13.91 2.10
C ARG A 298 -8.08 14.43 3.16
N MET A 299 -6.79 14.16 3.00
CA MET A 299 -5.76 14.53 3.99
C MET A 299 -5.49 16.02 4.20
N HIS A 300 -5.96 16.90 3.30
CA HIS A 300 -5.79 18.35 3.47
C HIS A 300 -6.55 18.87 4.70
N THR A 301 -7.59 18.17 5.15
CA THR A 301 -8.31 18.43 6.40
C THR A 301 -7.93 17.40 7.48
N LYS A 302 -6.63 17.35 7.84
CA LYS A 302 -6.03 16.30 8.69
C LYS A 302 -6.85 15.96 9.93
N VAL A 303 -7.30 16.97 10.69
CA VAL A 303 -8.05 16.76 11.95
C VAL A 303 -9.40 16.11 11.69
N ASN A 304 -10.18 16.63 10.73
CA ASN A 304 -11.52 16.14 10.42
C ASN A 304 -11.49 14.70 9.88
N LEU A 305 -10.52 14.39 9.01
CA LEU A 305 -10.37 13.03 8.48
C LEU A 305 -10.05 12.03 9.60
N MET A 306 -9.12 12.35 10.49
CA MET A 306 -8.73 11.42 11.57
C MET A 306 -9.89 11.17 12.54
N GLU A 307 -10.65 12.21 12.90
CA GLU A 307 -11.81 12.03 13.78
C GLU A 307 -12.94 11.24 13.12
N GLU A 308 -13.16 11.43 11.82
CA GLU A 308 -14.10 10.62 11.05
C GLU A 308 -13.69 9.14 11.05
N LEU A 309 -12.43 8.83 10.73
CA LEU A 309 -11.94 7.45 10.72
C LEU A 309 -11.98 6.81 12.12
N LYS A 310 -11.62 7.55 13.18
CA LYS A 310 -11.77 7.07 14.57
C LYS A 310 -13.23 6.81 14.93
N LYS A 311 -14.17 7.61 14.42
CA LYS A 311 -15.61 7.42 14.66
C LYS A 311 -16.11 6.15 13.96
N VAL A 312 -15.67 5.90 12.74
CA VAL A 312 -15.92 4.65 12.00
C VAL A 312 -15.37 3.46 12.78
N GLN A 313 -14.08 3.49 13.18
CA GLN A 313 -13.43 2.44 13.97
C GLN A 313 -14.21 2.14 15.26
N ARG A 314 -14.60 3.17 16.02
CA ARG A 314 -15.42 3.02 17.24
C ARG A 314 -16.79 2.40 16.95
N THR A 315 -17.38 2.69 15.80
CA THR A 315 -18.69 2.15 15.43
C THR A 315 -18.60 0.66 15.07
N ILE A 316 -17.58 0.27 14.30
CA ILE A 316 -17.26 -1.13 14.01
C ILE A 316 -17.01 -1.88 15.32
N ASN A 317 -16.17 -1.34 16.19
CA ASN A 317 -15.81 -1.95 17.46
C ASN A 317 -17.00 -2.17 18.41
N LYS A 318 -17.98 -1.25 18.40
CA LYS A 318 -19.22 -1.41 19.18
C LYS A 318 -20.08 -2.57 18.70
N LYS A 319 -20.07 -2.86 17.39
CA LYS A 319 -20.80 -3.97 16.79
C LYS A 319 -20.08 -5.30 17.01
N MET A 320 -18.76 -5.28 16.88
CA MET A 320 -17.90 -6.44 17.02
C MET A 320 -16.65 -6.04 17.81
N PRO A 321 -16.56 -6.43 19.09
CA PRO A 321 -15.34 -6.29 19.86
C PRO A 321 -14.16 -6.92 19.11
N ALA A 322 -12.97 -6.30 19.20
CA ALA A 322 -11.77 -6.61 18.42
C ALA A 322 -11.75 -6.17 16.94
N ALA A 323 -12.88 -5.82 16.33
CA ALA A 323 -12.90 -5.25 14.98
C ALA A 323 -12.63 -3.71 15.00
N PRO A 324 -12.05 -3.14 13.91
CA PRO A 324 -11.48 -3.84 12.75
C PRO A 324 -10.21 -4.63 13.13
N HIS A 325 -10.07 -5.83 12.59
CA HIS A 325 -8.94 -6.74 12.87
C HIS A 325 -7.67 -6.24 12.18
N GLU A 326 -7.82 -5.65 11.00
CA GLU A 326 -6.73 -5.01 10.25
C GLU A 326 -7.13 -3.62 9.77
N ILE A 327 -6.20 -2.68 9.89
CA ILE A 327 -6.25 -1.33 9.32
C ILE A 327 -5.08 -1.19 8.35
N PHE A 328 -5.39 -1.29 7.05
CA PHE A 328 -4.41 -1.18 5.98
C PHE A 328 -4.27 0.24 5.50
N LEU A 329 -3.04 0.76 5.52
CA LEU A 329 -2.70 2.02 4.86
C LEU A 329 -2.18 1.75 3.45
N VAL A 330 -2.91 2.25 2.45
CA VAL A 330 -2.45 2.23 1.06
C VAL A 330 -1.55 3.43 0.81
N LEU A 331 -0.35 3.16 0.30
CA LEU A 331 0.68 4.15 0.00
C LEU A 331 1.07 4.10 -1.47
N ASP A 332 1.33 5.29 -2.00
CA ASP A 332 1.88 5.48 -3.33
C ASP A 332 3.42 5.53 -3.23
N ALA A 333 4.10 4.55 -3.82
CA ALA A 333 5.54 4.43 -3.77
C ALA A 333 6.28 5.59 -4.48
N SER A 334 5.59 6.40 -5.28
CA SER A 334 6.17 7.59 -5.93
C SER A 334 6.37 8.79 -5.00
N THR A 335 5.77 8.75 -3.79
CA THR A 335 5.70 9.94 -2.93
C THR A 335 6.91 10.12 -1.99
N GLY A 336 7.81 9.13 -1.89
CA GLY A 336 9.04 9.22 -1.08
C GLY A 336 8.76 9.61 0.37
N GLN A 337 9.57 10.50 0.96
CA GLN A 337 9.45 10.93 2.37
C GLN A 337 8.05 11.44 2.81
N ASN A 338 7.22 11.88 1.86
CA ASN A 338 5.82 12.22 2.15
C ASN A 338 5.01 11.00 2.61
N ALA A 339 5.26 9.81 2.04
CA ALA A 339 4.63 8.57 2.47
C ALA A 339 4.96 8.25 3.94
N LEU A 340 6.22 8.43 4.36
CA LEU A 340 6.65 8.20 5.73
C LEU A 340 5.95 9.13 6.71
N SER A 341 5.90 10.43 6.39
CA SER A 341 5.20 11.42 7.21
C SER A 341 3.70 11.12 7.31
N GLN A 342 3.07 10.67 6.22
CA GLN A 342 1.66 10.26 6.23
C GLN A 342 1.43 9.00 7.07
N ALA A 343 2.27 7.98 6.89
CA ALA A 343 2.17 6.73 7.63
C ALA A 343 2.33 6.94 9.14
N ARG A 344 3.25 7.83 9.55
CA ARG A 344 3.41 8.21 10.95
C ARG A 344 2.13 8.83 11.52
N LEU A 345 1.54 9.80 10.80
CA LEU A 345 0.32 10.46 11.23
C LEU A 345 -0.85 9.48 11.40
N PHE A 346 -1.04 8.56 10.44
CA PHE A 346 -2.08 7.54 10.55
C PHE A 346 -1.80 6.57 11.70
N LYS A 347 -0.55 6.10 11.85
CA LYS A 347 -0.17 5.19 12.94
C LYS A 347 -0.50 5.77 14.31
N GLU A 348 -0.13 7.04 14.54
CA GLU A 348 -0.39 7.74 15.81
C GLU A 348 -1.89 7.97 16.06
N SER A 349 -2.68 8.13 14.99
CA SER A 349 -4.09 8.53 15.12
C SER A 349 -5.07 7.36 15.19
N ILE A 350 -4.82 6.26 14.47
CA ILE A 350 -5.81 5.18 14.30
C ILE A 350 -5.29 3.77 14.59
N GLY A 351 -3.97 3.59 14.68
CA GLY A 351 -3.34 2.30 14.88
C GLY A 351 -3.28 1.46 13.61
N LEU A 352 -2.23 1.66 12.81
CA LEU A 352 -1.99 0.87 11.60
C LEU A 352 -1.49 -0.54 11.94
N THR A 353 -1.98 -1.53 11.19
CA THR A 353 -1.58 -2.94 11.33
C THR A 353 -0.89 -3.49 10.08
N GLY A 354 -1.11 -2.87 8.92
CA GLY A 354 -0.46 -3.26 7.68
C GLY A 354 -0.35 -2.13 6.66
N LEU A 355 0.61 -2.26 5.74
CA LEU A 355 0.81 -1.37 4.61
C LEU A 355 0.51 -2.09 3.29
N ILE A 356 -0.03 -1.35 2.34
CA ILE A 356 -0.15 -1.80 0.95
C ILE A 356 0.55 -0.79 0.05
N LEU A 357 1.51 -1.25 -0.74
CA LEU A 357 2.26 -0.39 -1.66
C LEU A 357 1.66 -0.47 -3.05
N THR A 358 1.56 0.67 -3.72
CA THR A 358 1.05 0.76 -5.08
C THR A 358 1.93 1.65 -5.94
N LYS A 359 1.70 1.62 -7.26
CA LYS A 359 2.36 2.48 -8.26
C LYS A 359 3.89 2.42 -8.24
N LEU A 360 4.42 1.22 -8.11
CA LEU A 360 5.87 0.99 -8.09
C LEU A 360 6.53 1.22 -9.45
N ASP A 361 5.75 1.20 -10.52
CA ASP A 361 6.17 1.25 -11.91
C ASP A 361 6.72 2.60 -12.39
N GLY A 362 6.41 3.67 -11.66
CA GLY A 362 6.78 5.03 -12.05
C GLY A 362 8.01 5.59 -11.33
N THR A 363 8.50 4.94 -10.28
CA THR A 363 9.28 5.61 -9.23
C THR A 363 10.71 5.09 -9.07
N ALA A 364 11.61 6.01 -8.76
CA ALA A 364 12.95 5.68 -8.29
C ALA A 364 13.10 5.77 -6.76
N LYS A 365 11.99 6.04 -6.07
CA LYS A 365 11.92 6.28 -4.62
C LYS A 365 11.57 5.02 -3.83
N GLY A 366 11.83 3.84 -4.39
CA GLY A 366 11.43 2.57 -3.78
C GLY A 366 12.08 2.29 -2.42
N GLY A 367 13.17 2.97 -2.04
CA GLY A 367 13.79 2.85 -0.72
C GLY A 367 12.91 3.30 0.45
N ILE A 368 11.86 4.09 0.17
CA ILE A 368 10.97 4.61 1.22
C ILE A 368 10.25 3.50 2.00
N VAL A 369 9.92 2.37 1.36
CA VAL A 369 9.25 1.26 2.05
C VAL A 369 10.08 0.74 3.21
N VAL A 370 11.40 0.64 3.01
CA VAL A 370 12.33 0.15 4.02
C VAL A 370 12.33 1.10 5.21
N ALA A 371 12.30 2.42 4.93
CA ALA A 371 12.24 3.44 5.96
C ALA A 371 10.95 3.38 6.79
N ILE A 372 9.81 3.19 6.13
CA ILE A 372 8.51 3.09 6.79
C ILE A 372 8.46 1.84 7.68
N CYS A 373 8.94 0.70 7.19
CA CYS A 373 8.97 -0.54 7.97
C CYS A 373 9.90 -0.42 9.17
N ASP A 374 11.09 0.17 8.99
CA ASP A 374 12.07 0.36 10.06
C ASP A 374 11.54 1.30 11.15
N GLU A 375 11.05 2.47 10.77
CA GLU A 375 10.65 3.47 11.77
C GLU A 375 9.29 3.14 12.41
N LEU A 376 8.33 2.69 11.60
CA LEU A 376 6.97 2.49 12.07
C LEU A 376 6.70 1.05 12.51
N GLN A 377 7.59 0.08 12.26
CA GLN A 377 7.36 -1.31 12.68
C GLN A 377 5.99 -1.85 12.24
N VAL A 378 5.51 -1.41 11.06
CA VAL A 378 4.26 -1.89 10.44
C VAL A 378 4.64 -2.73 9.22
N PRO A 379 4.17 -3.98 9.10
CA PRO A 379 4.54 -4.84 7.98
C PRO A 379 3.88 -4.37 6.68
N VAL A 380 4.58 -4.57 5.57
CA VAL A 380 3.94 -4.54 4.25
C VAL A 380 3.21 -5.87 4.06
N ARG A 381 1.91 -5.80 3.79
CA ARG A 381 1.06 -6.97 3.58
C ARG A 381 0.92 -7.28 2.10
N TYR A 382 0.77 -6.25 1.28
CA TYR A 382 0.54 -6.39 -0.15
C TYR A 382 1.33 -5.39 -0.98
N ILE A 383 1.56 -5.77 -2.23
CA ILE A 383 2.23 -4.98 -3.24
C ILE A 383 1.43 -4.99 -4.54
N GLY A 384 1.16 -3.79 -5.07
CA GLY A 384 0.49 -3.55 -6.33
C GLY A 384 1.50 -3.34 -7.45
N ILE A 385 1.50 -4.23 -8.45
CA ILE A 385 2.48 -4.24 -9.56
C ILE A 385 1.88 -3.87 -10.92
N GLY A 386 0.67 -3.33 -10.94
CA GLY A 386 -0.02 -2.91 -12.15
C GLY A 386 -1.52 -2.62 -11.94
N GLU A 387 -2.26 -2.51 -13.02
CA GLU A 387 -3.69 -2.14 -13.03
C GLU A 387 -4.62 -3.35 -13.12
N GLY A 388 -4.13 -4.49 -13.59
CA GLY A 388 -4.91 -5.72 -13.74
C GLY A 388 -5.47 -6.24 -12.41
N MET A 389 -6.53 -7.05 -12.47
CA MET A 389 -7.21 -7.60 -11.30
C MET A 389 -6.25 -8.43 -10.42
N GLU A 390 -5.37 -9.21 -11.04
CA GLU A 390 -4.38 -10.07 -10.37
C GLU A 390 -3.07 -9.35 -9.99
N ASP A 391 -2.98 -8.04 -10.23
CA ASP A 391 -1.76 -7.27 -10.00
C ASP A 391 -1.58 -6.82 -8.53
N LEU A 392 -2.33 -7.40 -7.61
CA LEU A 392 -2.12 -7.28 -6.17
C LEU A 392 -1.60 -8.63 -5.65
N ARG A 393 -0.42 -8.63 -5.03
CA ARG A 393 0.19 -9.86 -4.50
C ARG A 393 0.57 -9.68 -3.03
N PRO A 394 0.55 -10.76 -2.22
CA PRO A 394 1.17 -10.75 -0.90
C PRO A 394 2.62 -10.29 -1.01
N PHE A 395 3.08 -9.55 -0.01
CA PHE A 395 4.44 -9.03 0.00
C PHE A 395 5.45 -10.09 0.46
N ASP A 396 6.47 -10.32 -0.35
CA ASP A 396 7.65 -11.11 0.01
C ASP A 396 8.87 -10.20 0.17
N ALA A 397 9.43 -10.16 1.38
CA ALA A 397 10.56 -9.29 1.73
C ALA A 397 11.85 -9.67 1.00
N GLU A 398 12.10 -10.98 0.80
CA GLU A 398 13.30 -11.45 0.13
C GLU A 398 13.21 -11.19 -1.36
N GLU A 399 12.08 -11.50 -1.98
CA GLU A 399 11.84 -11.25 -3.39
C GLU A 399 11.90 -9.76 -3.71
N PHE A 400 11.27 -8.92 -2.88
CA PHE A 400 11.35 -7.48 -3.03
C PHE A 400 12.79 -6.97 -2.92
N ALA A 401 13.55 -7.43 -1.92
CA ALA A 401 14.95 -7.07 -1.77
C ALA A 401 15.79 -7.55 -2.97
N ARG A 402 15.57 -8.78 -3.47
CA ARG A 402 16.25 -9.28 -4.68
C ARG A 402 15.89 -8.47 -5.93
N ALA A 403 14.66 -7.99 -6.04
CA ALA A 403 14.24 -7.18 -7.18
C ALA A 403 14.82 -5.75 -7.15
N LEU A 404 15.12 -5.23 -5.95
CA LEU A 404 15.71 -3.91 -5.73
C LEU A 404 17.21 -3.82 -6.08
N PHE A 405 17.94 -4.92 -5.93
CA PHE A 405 19.39 -5.05 -6.20
C PHE A 405 19.62 -5.86 -7.47
#